data_AF-A0A1G2H1X1-F1
#
_entry.id   AF-A0A1G2H1X1-F1
#
_cell.length_a   1.000
_cell.length_b   1.000
_cell.length_c   1.000
_cell.angle_alpha   90.00
_cell.angle_beta   90.00
_cell.angle_gamma   90.00
#
_symmetry.space_group_name_H-M   'P 1'
#
loop_
_entity.id
_entity.type
_entity.pdbx_description
1 polymer ?
#
loop_
_entity_poly.entity_id
_entity_poly.type
_entity_poly.pdbx_seq_one_letter_code
_entity_poly.pdbx_strand_id
1 'polypeptide(L)' 'MTEIPKSKLYDLEERTALLGENIIRFAKKIPDNLVIKRIIPQLVAAAISVGANYCEADDAIVFI' A
#
# COMPACT_ATOMS: atom_id res chain seq x y z
N MET A 1 -25.42 14.02 -6.97
CA MET A 1 -24.06 14.22 -6.42
C MET A 1 -23.11 14.17 -7.61
N THR A 2 -22.63 15.31 -8.09
CA THR A 2 -21.72 15.38 -9.24
C THR A 2 -20.32 15.01 -8.78
N GLU A 3 -19.76 13.92 -9.32
CA GLU A 3 -18.37 13.54 -9.09
C GLU A 3 -17.45 14.62 -9.66
N ILE A 4 -16.70 15.28 -8.77
CA ILE A 4 -15.64 16.21 -9.18
C ILE A 4 -14.56 15.33 -9.82
N PRO A 5 -14.09 15.61 -11.05
CA PRO A 5 -13.05 14.81 -11.67
C PRO A 5 -11.80 14.89 -10.79
N LYS A 6 -11.53 13.83 -10.01
CA LYS A 6 -10.26 13.66 -9.30
C LYS A 6 -9.18 13.78 -10.36
N SER A 7 -8.38 14.83 -10.28
CA SER A 7 -7.18 14.98 -11.09
C SER A 7 -6.36 13.71 -10.93
N LYS A 8 -6.25 12.90 -12.00
CA LYS A 8 -5.46 11.65 -12.03
C LYS A 8 -3.99 11.83 -11.61
N LEU A 9 -3.54 13.07 -11.48
CA LEU A 9 -2.19 13.43 -11.04
C LEU A 9 -1.88 12.94 -9.60
N TYR A 10 -2.89 12.75 -8.75
CA TYR A 10 -2.73 12.40 -7.33
C TYR A 10 -3.59 11.21 -6.89
N ASP A 11 -3.66 10.16 -7.71
CA ASP A 11 -4.33 8.91 -7.31
C ASP A 11 -3.45 8.10 -6.32
N LEU A 12 -3.54 8.46 -5.05
CA LEU A 12 -2.77 7.80 -3.98
C LEU A 12 -3.29 6.39 -3.68
N GLU A 13 -4.58 6.13 -3.92
CA GLU A 13 -5.19 4.82 -3.74
C GLU A 13 -4.56 3.80 -4.70
N GLU A 14 -4.58 4.10 -6.00
CA GLU A 14 -3.97 3.24 -7.02
C GLU A 14 -2.45 3.09 -6.80
N ARG A 15 -1.76 4.17 -6.44
CA ARG A 15 -0.31 4.14 -6.20
C ARG A 15 0.07 3.26 -5.01
N THR A 16 -0.72 3.27 -3.94
CA THR A 16 -0.45 2.44 -2.75
C THR A 16 -0.83 0.98 -2.98
N ALA A 17 -1.89 0.72 -3.76
CA ALA A 17 -2.24 -0.63 -4.21
C ALA A 17 -1.13 -1.26 -5.06
N LEU A 18 -0.64 -0.53 -6.07
CA LEU A 18 0.48 -0.97 -6.93
C LEU A 18 1.77 -1.19 -6.16
N LEU A 19 2.05 -0.37 -5.13
CA LEU A 19 3.20 -0.57 -4.25
C LEU A 19 3.11 -1.93 -3.53
N GLY A 20 1.97 -2.23 -2.91
CA GLY A 20 1.75 -3.50 -2.22
C GLY A 20 1.89 -4.70 -3.16
N GLU A 21 1.27 -4.62 -4.33
CA GLU A 21 1.35 -5.68 -5.35
C GLU A 21 2.80 -5.92 -5.81
N ASN A 22 3.54 -4.84 -6.10
CA ASN A 22 4.94 -4.93 -6.55
C ASN A 22 5.84 -5.52 -5.47
N ILE A 23 5.64 -5.17 -4.20
CA ILE A 23 6.40 -5.74 -3.08
C ILE A 23 6.12 -7.23 -2.91
N ILE A 24 4.87 -7.67 -3.06
CA ILE A 24 4.53 -9.10 -3.03
C ILE A 24 5.17 -9.84 -4.20
N ARG A 25 5.10 -9.29 -5.42
CA ARG A 25 5.74 -9.87 -6.62
C ARG A 25 7.26 -9.92 -6.49
N PHE A 26 7.86 -8.92 -5.87
CA PHE A 26 9.30 -8.88 -5.55
C PHE A 26 9.67 -9.94 -4.52
N ALA A 27 8.93 -10.03 -3.40
CA ALA A 27 9.18 -11.00 -2.34
C ALA A 27 9.14 -12.45 -2.85
N LYS A 28 8.22 -12.77 -3.77
CA LYS A 28 8.12 -14.10 -4.40
C LYS A 28 9.34 -14.51 -5.23
N LYS A 29 10.20 -13.57 -5.63
CA LYS A 29 11.42 -13.85 -6.42
C LYS A 29 12.66 -14.08 -5.57
N ILE A 30 12.60 -13.79 -4.26
CA ILE A 30 13.77 -13.87 -3.39
C ILE A 30 14.00 -15.33 -2.96
N PRO A 31 15.23 -15.87 -3.06
CA PRO A 31 15.56 -17.19 -2.58
C PRO A 31 15.31 -17.34 -1.08
N ASP A 32 14.65 -18.43 -0.71
CA ASP A 32 14.23 -18.69 0.66
C ASP A 32 15.44 -19.08 1.54
N ASN A 33 15.68 -18.33 2.62
CA ASN A 33 16.68 -18.65 3.63
C ASN A 33 16.28 -18.12 5.01
N LEU A 34 16.99 -18.52 6.07
CA LEU A 34 16.63 -18.16 7.45
C LEU A 34 16.58 -16.65 7.72
N VAL A 35 17.42 -15.87 7.04
CA VAL A 35 17.44 -14.40 7.16
C VAL A 35 16.25 -13.79 6.43
N ILE A 36 16.02 -14.22 5.19
CA ILE A 36 14.92 -13.75 4.33
C ILE A 36 13.56 -14.07 4.94
N LYS A 37 13.38 -15.25 5.56
CA LYS A 37 12.13 -15.62 6.24
C LYS A 37 11.72 -14.67 7.35
N ARG A 38 12.66 -13.95 7.96
CA ARG A 38 12.38 -12.92 8.98
C ARG A 38 12.09 -11.55 8.39
N ILE A 39 12.75 -11.21 7.28
CA ILE A 39 12.69 -9.86 6.69
C ILE A 39 11.48 -9.70 5.76
N ILE A 40 11.16 -10.73 4.96
CA ILE A 40 10.07 -10.65 3.97
C ILE A 40 8.71 -10.32 4.59
N PRO A 41 8.26 -10.99 5.68
CA PRO A 41 6.99 -10.65 6.30
C PRO A 41 6.93 -9.21 6.81
N GLN A 42 8.05 -8.70 7.36
CA GLN A 42 8.15 -7.31 7.83
C GLN A 42 8.08 -6.32 6.67
N LEU A 43 8.76 -6.60 5.56
CA LEU A 43 8.73 -5.77 4.35
C LEU A 43 7.33 -5.71 3.74
N VAL A 44 6.65 -6.86 3.62
CA VAL A 44 5.29 -6.94 3.08
C VAL A 44 4.31 -6.20 4.00
N ALA A 45 4.39 -6.40 5.32
CA ALA A 45 3.53 -5.70 6.28
C ALA A 45 3.74 -4.18 6.24
N ALA A 46 4.99 -3.71 6.19
CA ALA A 46 5.31 -2.29 6.09
C ALA A 46 4.77 -1.66 4.79
N ALA A 47 4.88 -2.36 3.65
CA ALA A 47 4.38 -1.87 2.37
C ALA A 47 2.85 -1.76 2.34
N ILE A 48 2.13 -2.75 2.90
CA ILE A 48 0.66 -2.76 2.96
C ILE A 48 0.14 -1.72 3.96
N SER A 49 0.86 -1.49 5.06
CA SER A 49 0.49 -0.46 6.06
C SER A 49 0.40 0.94 5.45
N VAL A 50 1.17 1.26 4.41
CA VAL A 50 1.06 2.57 3.72
C VAL A 50 -0.33 2.76 3.10
N GLY A 51 -0.85 1.73 2.42
CA GLY A 51 -2.20 1.76 1.85
C GLY A 51 -3.29 1.75 2.93
N ALA A 52 -3.12 0.93 3.97
CA ALA A 52 -4.06 0.91 5.10
C ALA A 52 -4.17 2.27 5.80
N ASN A 53 -3.04 2.91 6.11
CA ASN A 53 -3.03 4.24 6.73
C ASN A 53 -3.65 5.30 5.82
N TYR A 54 -3.51 5.17 4.50
CA TYR A 54 -4.15 6.07 3.54
C TYR A 54 -5.68 5.87 3.54
N CYS A 55 -6.15 4.64 3.50
CA CYS A 55 -7.58 4.33 3.64
C CYS A 55 -8.14 4.87 4.97
N GLU A 56 -7.43 4.67 6.08
CA GLU A 56 -7.84 5.22 7.38
C GLU A 56 -7.92 6.75 7.38
N ALA A 57 -6.99 7.43 6.70
CA ALA A 57 -6.99 8.89 6.58
C ALA A 57 -8.11 9.40 5.65
N ASP A 58 -8.49 8.65 4.62
CA ASP A 58 -9.60 8.98 3.71
C ASP A 58 -10.97 8.73 4.37
N ASP A 59 -11.07 7.68 5.19
CA ASP A 59 -12.25 7.34 6.00
C ASP A 59 -12.37 8.20 7.27
N ALA A 60 -11.30 8.91 7.67
CA ALA A 60 -11.34 9.86 8.78
C ALA A 60 -12.19 11.07 8.40
N ILE A 61 -13.51 10.96 8.65
CA ILE A 61 -14.42 12.10 8.59
C ILE A 61 -13.93 13.16 9.59
N VAL A 62 -13.38 14.24 9.05
CA VAL A 62 -13.09 15.47 9.77
C VAL A 62 -14.44 16.11 10.15
N PHE A 63 -14.93 15.81 11.35
CA PHE A 63 -15.93 16.64 12.02
C PHE A 63 -15.21 17.85 12.63
N ILE A 64 -15.21 18.97 11.91
CA ILE A 64 -15.08 20.32 12.47
C ILE A 64 -16.36 21.08 12.15
#